data_AF-A0A821INB5-F1
#
_entry.id   AF-A0A821INB5-F1
#
_cell.length_a   1.000
_cell.length_b   1.000
_cell.length_c   1.000
_cell.angle_alpha   90.00
_cell.angle_beta   90.00
_cell.angle_gamma   90.00
#
_symmetry.space_group_name_H-M   'P 1'
#
loop_
_entity.id
_entity.type
_entity.pdbx_description
1 polymer ?
#
loop_
_entity_poly.entity_id
_entity_poly.type
_entity_poly.pdbx_seq_one_letter_code
_entity_poly.pdbx_strand_id
1 'polypeptide(L)'
;LSYNTETGQIIESTSDVPVNMQFFPVLHGYKMCMQSGKIFRSFLHIAKYDRKIIELTLIILILTKGFSIINHLDEQIFNDEMSVYRAQNFYIELLWKYMETTHGYKKAIDLFSQLIGNAISWQIIHEEMRNDIMRTLSPEDINELLPIVKSLLRIS
;
A
#
# COMPACT_ATOMS: atom_id res chain seq x y z
N LEU A 1 5.19 -9.38 13.16
CA LEU A 1 3.98 -9.35 14.02
C LEU A 1 3.31 -10.72 14.04
N SER A 2 2.91 -11.16 15.23
CA SER A 2 2.08 -12.34 15.54
C SER A 2 0.95 -11.93 16.49
N TYR A 3 -0.16 -12.67 16.48
CA TYR A 3 -1.34 -12.39 17.32
C TYR A 3 -1.45 -13.51 18.32
N ASN A 4 -1.48 -13.18 19.59
CA ASN A 4 -1.83 -14.14 20.61
C ASN A 4 -3.36 -14.19 20.70
N THR A 5 -3.95 -15.27 20.21
CA THR A 5 -5.41 -15.49 20.24
C THR A 5 -5.97 -15.66 21.65
N GLU A 6 -5.14 -16.03 22.62
CA GLU A 6 -5.55 -16.23 24.02
C GLU A 6 -5.55 -14.91 24.81
N THR A 7 -4.58 -14.03 24.54
CA THR A 7 -4.47 -12.73 25.24
C THR A 7 -5.01 -11.55 24.44
N GLY A 8 -5.30 -11.72 23.15
CA GLY A 8 -5.75 -10.66 22.25
C GLY A 8 -4.67 -9.65 21.88
N GLN A 9 -3.41 -9.93 22.18
CA GLN A 9 -2.30 -9.01 22.01
C GLN A 9 -1.53 -9.24 20.71
N ILE A 10 -1.01 -8.15 20.15
CA ILE A 10 -0.09 -8.18 19.02
C ILE A 10 1.33 -8.23 19.59
N ILE A 11 2.00 -9.36 19.36
CA ILE A 11 3.36 -9.59 19.84
C ILE A 11 4.31 -9.56 18.64
N GLU A 12 5.53 -9.14 18.87
CA GLU A 12 6.59 -9.24 17.88
C GLU A 12 6.79 -10.71 17.44
N SER A 13 6.99 -10.92 16.13
CA SER A 13 7.29 -12.26 15.63
C SER A 13 8.80 -12.44 15.59
N THR A 14 9.31 -13.57 16.05
CA THR A 14 10.73 -13.95 15.96
C THR A 14 11.20 -14.27 14.52
N SER A 15 10.34 -14.06 13.52
CA SER A 15 10.61 -14.33 12.11
C SER A 15 11.24 -13.11 11.45
N ASP A 16 12.24 -13.35 10.58
CA ASP A 16 12.83 -12.33 9.69
C ASP A 16 11.79 -11.72 8.73
N VAL A 17 10.63 -12.37 8.59
CA VAL A 17 9.49 -11.83 7.83
C VAL A 17 8.66 -10.93 8.76
N PRO A 18 8.56 -9.63 8.47
CA PRO A 18 7.97 -8.64 9.39
C PRO A 18 6.49 -8.89 9.72
N VAL A 19 5.77 -9.69 8.93
CA VAL A 19 4.36 -10.03 9.13
C VAL A 19 4.16 -11.55 8.98
N ASN A 20 3.72 -12.23 10.03
CA ASN A 20 3.28 -13.62 9.93
C ASN A 20 1.96 -13.66 9.15
N MET A 21 1.87 -14.34 8.00
CA MET A 21 0.63 -14.35 7.21
C MET A 21 -0.57 -14.98 7.93
N GLN A 22 -0.35 -15.80 8.96
CA GLN A 22 -1.43 -16.39 9.78
C GLN A 22 -2.08 -15.36 10.72
N PHE A 23 -1.38 -14.26 11.00
CA PHE A 23 -1.89 -13.10 11.76
C PHE A 23 -3.01 -12.36 11.03
N PHE A 24 -2.86 -12.25 9.72
CA PHE A 24 -3.62 -11.32 8.89
C PHE A 24 -5.13 -11.59 8.91
N PRO A 25 -5.60 -12.86 8.77
CA PRO A 25 -7.02 -13.16 8.86
C PRO A 25 -7.61 -13.03 10.26
N VAL A 26 -6.78 -13.20 11.30
CA VAL A 26 -7.21 -13.11 12.70
C VAL A 26 -7.42 -11.66 13.10
N LEU A 27 -6.52 -10.77 12.68
CA LEU A 27 -6.61 -9.35 13.00
C LEU A 27 -7.61 -8.60 12.11
N HIS A 28 -7.53 -8.78 10.79
CA HIS A 28 -8.30 -8.00 9.81
C HIS A 28 -9.59 -8.69 9.35
N GLY A 29 -9.77 -9.95 9.71
CA GLY A 29 -10.87 -10.78 9.23
C GLY A 29 -10.66 -11.32 7.80
N TYR A 30 -11.38 -12.40 7.50
CA TYR A 30 -11.28 -13.10 6.22
C TYR A 30 -11.69 -12.24 5.01
N LYS A 31 -12.68 -11.34 5.19
CA LYS A 31 -13.17 -10.45 4.14
C LYS A 31 -12.08 -9.50 3.65
N MET A 32 -11.33 -8.86 4.56
CA MET A 32 -10.21 -7.99 4.21
C MET A 32 -9.09 -8.74 3.50
N CYS A 33 -8.75 -9.94 3.98
CA CYS A 33 -7.74 -10.79 3.35
C CYS A 33 -8.11 -11.13 1.90
N MET A 34 -9.38 -11.43 1.65
CA MET A 34 -9.88 -11.69 0.31
C MET A 34 -9.83 -10.44 -0.59
N GLN A 35 -10.19 -9.26 -0.06
CA GLN A 35 -10.17 -8.01 -0.81
C GLN A 35 -8.74 -7.56 -1.15
N SER A 36 -7.84 -7.56 -0.18
CA SER A 36 -6.42 -7.27 -0.40
C SER A 36 -5.80 -8.25 -1.41
N GLY A 37 -6.07 -9.55 -1.26
CA GLY A 37 -5.64 -10.57 -2.21
C GLY A 37 -6.21 -10.40 -3.63
N LYS A 38 -7.38 -9.78 -3.79
CA LYS A 38 -7.95 -9.44 -5.11
C LYS A 38 -7.18 -8.29 -5.77
N ILE A 39 -6.84 -7.25 -5.00
CA ILE A 39 -6.06 -6.10 -5.48
C ILE A 39 -4.66 -6.55 -5.89
N PHE A 40 -3.95 -7.29 -5.03
CA PHE A 40 -2.63 -7.82 -5.35
C PHE A 40 -2.63 -8.73 -6.59
N ARG A 41 -3.64 -9.58 -6.75
CA ARG A 41 -3.80 -10.40 -7.96
C ARG A 41 -4.00 -9.56 -9.21
N SER A 42 -4.70 -8.42 -9.12
CA SER A 42 -4.89 -7.48 -10.22
C SER A 42 -3.55 -6.87 -10.65
N PHE A 43 -2.75 -6.37 -9.71
CA PHE A 43 -1.40 -5.87 -10.01
C PHE A 43 -0.48 -6.97 -10.57
N LEU A 44 -0.53 -8.19 -10.01
CA LEU A 44 0.25 -9.31 -10.52
C LEU A 44 -0.15 -9.70 -11.94
N HIS A 45 -1.43 -9.64 -12.26
CA HIS A 45 -1.91 -9.92 -13.61
C HIS A 45 -1.37 -8.89 -14.61
N ILE A 46 -1.39 -7.60 -14.26
CA ILE A 46 -0.80 -6.53 -15.08
C ILE A 46 0.72 -6.74 -15.21
N ALA A 47 1.42 -7.09 -14.13
CA ALA A 47 2.87 -7.35 -14.16
C ALA A 47 3.24 -8.50 -15.11
N LYS A 48 2.43 -9.56 -15.12
CA LYS A 48 2.62 -10.72 -16.01
C LYS A 48 2.29 -10.38 -17.46
N TYR A 49 1.33 -9.49 -17.67
CA TYR A 49 0.96 -9.03 -19.01
C TYR A 49 2.03 -8.10 -19.59
N ASP A 50 2.45 -7.09 -18.84
CA ASP A 50 3.50 -6.15 -19.20
C ASP A 50 4.20 -5.61 -17.95
N ARG A 51 5.45 -6.03 -17.78
CA ARG A 51 6.27 -5.68 -16.62
C ARG A 51 6.57 -4.17 -16.52
N LYS A 52 6.74 -3.47 -17.65
CA LYS A 52 7.10 -2.04 -17.65
C LYS A 52 6.00 -1.18 -17.07
N ILE A 53 4.75 -1.58 -17.26
CA ILE A 53 3.59 -0.90 -16.68
C ILE A 53 3.70 -0.86 -15.15
N ILE A 54 4.04 -2.00 -14.53
CA ILE A 54 4.13 -2.08 -13.07
C ILE A 54 5.38 -1.37 -12.55
N GLU A 55 6.51 -1.44 -13.26
CA GLU A 55 7.72 -0.70 -12.89
C GLU A 55 7.45 0.82 -12.84
N LEU A 56 6.82 1.37 -13.88
CA LEU A 56 6.43 2.78 -13.91
C LEU A 56 5.38 3.11 -12.85
N THR A 57 4.40 2.23 -12.63
CA THR A 57 3.39 2.40 -11.58
C THR A 57 4.02 2.46 -10.19
N LEU A 58 5.00 1.60 -9.88
CA LEU A 58 5.69 1.61 -8.59
C LEU A 58 6.47 2.90 -8.38
N ILE A 59 7.12 3.42 -9.41
CA ILE A 59 7.79 4.74 -9.35
C ILE A 59 6.77 5.83 -9.03
N ILE A 60 5.63 5.85 -9.73
CA ILE A 60 4.56 6.82 -9.47
C ILE A 60 4.05 6.69 -8.03
N LEU A 61 3.83 5.47 -7.52
CA LEU A 61 3.36 5.23 -6.15
C LEU A 61 4.37 5.70 -5.11
N ILE A 62 5.67 5.48 -5.33
CA ILE A 62 6.75 5.98 -4.45
C ILE A 62 6.79 7.52 -4.43
N LEU A 63 6.57 8.13 -5.60
CA LEU A 63 6.55 9.59 -5.73
C LEU A 63 5.24 10.22 -5.26
N THR A 64 4.18 9.44 -5.11
CA THR A 64 2.90 9.97 -4.64
C THR A 64 2.98 10.14 -3.13
N LYS A 65 3.34 11.36 -2.69
CA LYS A 65 3.05 11.85 -1.33
C LYS A 65 1.57 11.60 -1.02
N GLY A 66 1.22 11.37 0.24
CA GLY A 66 -0.17 11.60 0.65
C GLY A 66 -1.17 10.58 0.17
N PHE A 67 -0.80 9.29 0.08
CA PHE A 67 -1.79 8.25 -0.19
C PHE A 67 -2.82 8.09 0.96
N SER A 68 -2.68 8.81 2.09
CA SER A 68 -3.67 8.84 3.17
C SER A 68 -4.73 9.91 2.91
N ILE A 69 -5.97 9.46 2.72
CA ILE A 69 -7.13 10.32 2.42
C ILE A 69 -7.56 11.16 3.65
N ILE A 70 -7.11 10.82 4.86
CA ILE A 70 -7.80 11.24 6.09
C ILE A 70 -6.95 12.07 7.06
N ASN A 71 -5.61 11.95 7.11
CA ASN A 71 -4.79 12.73 8.06
C ASN A 71 -3.53 13.32 7.42
N HIS A 72 -3.54 14.63 7.19
CA HIS A 72 -2.45 15.42 6.60
C HIS A 72 -1.31 15.80 7.58
N LEU A 73 -1.38 15.41 8.85
CA LEU A 73 -0.58 16.05 9.90
C LEU A 73 0.86 15.51 10.08
N ASP A 74 1.19 14.28 9.62
CA ASP A 74 2.46 13.63 9.98
C ASP A 74 3.29 13.08 8.79
N GLU A 75 3.02 13.51 7.55
CA GLU A 75 3.87 13.05 6.44
C GLU A 75 5.17 13.85 6.36
N GLN A 76 6.31 13.14 6.37
CA GLN A 76 7.61 13.74 6.10
C GLN A 76 7.58 14.45 4.75
N ILE A 77 7.65 15.78 4.83
CA ILE A 77 7.69 16.66 3.68
C ILE A 77 9.07 16.46 3.05
N PHE A 78 9.13 15.82 1.87
CA PHE A 78 10.29 16.03 0.99
C PHE A 78 10.51 17.54 0.86
N ASN A 79 11.74 18.00 1.12
CA ASN A 79 12.08 19.42 1.18
C ASN A 79 11.74 20.20 -0.11
N ASP A 80 11.52 19.51 -1.24
CA ASP A 80 11.13 20.10 -2.52
C ASP A 80 9.90 19.41 -3.13
N GLU A 81 8.72 19.86 -2.71
CA GLU A 81 7.41 19.39 -3.20
C GLU A 81 7.21 19.57 -4.70
N MET A 82 7.70 20.68 -5.23
CA MET A 82 7.48 21.03 -6.63
C MET A 82 8.24 20.07 -7.54
N SER A 83 9.47 19.69 -7.16
CA SER A 83 10.25 18.70 -7.90
C SER A 83 9.63 17.30 -7.84
N VAL A 84 9.09 16.89 -6.69
CA VAL A 84 8.38 15.60 -6.56
C VAL A 84 7.14 15.57 -7.45
N TYR A 85 6.32 16.63 -7.42
CA TYR A 85 5.12 16.74 -8.26
C TYR A 85 5.47 16.71 -9.76
N ARG A 86 6.52 17.42 -10.17
CA ARG A 86 7.00 17.39 -11.57
C ARG A 86 7.46 16.00 -11.99
N ALA A 87 8.23 15.32 -11.13
CA ALA A 87 8.66 13.95 -11.39
C ALA A 87 7.47 12.99 -11.50
N GLN A 88 6.51 13.10 -10.59
CA GLN A 88 5.30 12.28 -10.60
C GLN A 88 4.51 12.46 -11.91
N ASN A 89 4.25 13.70 -12.32
CA ASN A 89 3.56 14.00 -13.58
C ASN A 89 4.32 13.47 -14.79
N PHE A 90 5.65 13.62 -14.81
CA PHE A 90 6.47 13.07 -15.88
C PHE A 90 6.30 11.55 -16.01
N TYR A 91 6.32 10.81 -14.89
CA TYR A 91 6.15 9.36 -14.92
C TYR A 91 4.71 8.93 -15.24
N ILE A 92 3.69 9.69 -14.81
CA ILE A 92 2.29 9.46 -15.20
C ILE A 92 2.13 9.62 -16.72
N GLU A 93 2.68 10.69 -17.29
CA GLU A 93 2.63 10.94 -18.73
C GLU A 93 3.40 9.87 -19.52
N LEU A 94 4.58 9.46 -19.01
CA LEU A 94 5.37 8.39 -19.60
C LEU A 94 4.60 7.06 -19.60
N LEU A 95 3.93 6.72 -18.49
CA LEU A 95 3.10 5.52 -18.37
C LEU A 95 1.95 5.56 -19.38
N TRP A 96 1.23 6.67 -19.47
CA TRP A 96 0.14 6.85 -20.42
C TRP A 96 0.62 6.65 -21.86
N LYS A 97 1.65 7.40 -22.28
CA LYS A 97 2.21 7.31 -23.64
C LYS A 97 2.71 5.92 -23.97
N TYR A 98 3.35 5.26 -23.01
CA TYR A 98 3.82 3.88 -23.16
C TYR A 98 2.64 2.92 -23.42
N MET A 99 1.58 3.01 -22.62
CA MET A 99 0.40 2.16 -22.79
C MET A 99 -0.30 2.40 -24.12
N GLU A 100 -0.50 3.67 -24.48
CA GLU A 100 -1.17 4.05 -25.73
C GLU A 100 -0.38 3.57 -26.95
N THR A 101 0.94 3.77 -26.95
CA THR A 101 1.81 3.38 -28.06
C THR A 101 1.92 1.85 -28.19
N THR A 102 1.99 1.13 -27.07
CA THR A 102 2.26 -0.32 -27.06
C THR A 102 0.99 -1.15 -27.25
N HIS A 103 -0.12 -0.73 -26.64
CA HIS A 103 -1.35 -1.53 -26.53
C HIS A 103 -2.54 -0.92 -27.28
N GLY A 104 -2.38 0.30 -27.80
CA GLY A 104 -3.44 1.06 -28.45
C GLY A 104 -4.37 1.76 -27.46
N TYR A 105 -5.00 2.83 -27.94
CA TYR A 105 -5.80 3.75 -27.12
C TYR A 105 -6.84 3.06 -26.21
N LYS A 106 -7.66 2.16 -26.76
CA LYS A 106 -8.73 1.49 -26.00
C LYS A 106 -8.17 0.64 -24.85
N LYS A 107 -7.14 -0.16 -25.12
CA LYS A 107 -6.52 -1.02 -24.10
C LYS A 107 -5.76 -0.20 -23.07
N ALA A 108 -5.15 0.91 -23.48
CA ALA A 108 -4.49 1.85 -22.58
C ALA A 108 -5.46 2.44 -21.56
N ILE A 109 -6.65 2.87 -22.00
CA ILE A 109 -7.71 3.34 -21.08
C ILE A 109 -8.08 2.26 -20.07
N ASP A 110 -8.31 1.03 -20.53
CA ASP A 110 -8.71 -0.07 -19.66
C ASP A 110 -7.64 -0.36 -18.59
N LEU A 111 -6.37 -0.44 -19.01
CA LEU A 111 -5.23 -0.70 -18.12
C LEU A 111 -5.02 0.44 -17.13
N PHE A 112 -5.06 1.69 -17.61
CA PHE A 112 -4.86 2.87 -16.77
C PHE A 112 -5.97 3.03 -15.74
N SER A 113 -7.23 2.81 -16.14
CA SER A 113 -8.39 2.83 -15.23
C SER A 113 -8.32 1.73 -14.18
N GLN A 114 -7.88 0.52 -14.58
CA GLN A 114 -7.67 -0.59 -13.64
C GLN A 114 -6.58 -0.26 -12.62
N LEU A 115 -5.46 0.34 -13.03
CA LEU A 115 -4.39 0.75 -12.12
C LEU A 115 -4.87 1.78 -11.10
N ILE A 116 -5.55 2.82 -11.55
CA ILE A 116 -6.10 3.85 -10.66
C ILE A 116 -7.10 3.22 -9.69
N GLY A 117 -8.04 2.41 -10.19
CA GLY A 117 -9.03 1.75 -9.35
C GLY A 117 -8.40 0.83 -8.30
N ASN A 118 -7.37 0.07 -8.67
CA ASN A 118 -6.62 -0.78 -7.75
C ASN A 118 -5.87 0.06 -6.70
N ALA A 119 -5.25 1.16 -7.10
CA ALA A 119 -4.50 2.05 -6.20
C ALA A 119 -5.42 2.71 -5.16
N ILE A 120 -6.58 3.23 -5.58
CA ILE A 120 -7.60 3.79 -4.66
C ILE A 120 -8.13 2.70 -3.72
N SER A 121 -8.44 1.51 -4.26
CA SER A 121 -8.92 0.40 -3.43
C SER A 121 -7.87 -0.02 -2.40
N TRP A 122 -6.58 0.02 -2.77
CA TRP A 122 -5.48 -0.27 -1.85
C TRP A 122 -5.41 0.76 -0.72
N GLN A 123 -5.60 2.06 -1.01
CA GLN A 123 -5.63 3.11 0.01
C GLN A 123 -6.69 2.83 1.08
N ILE A 124 -7.91 2.54 0.64
CA ILE A 124 -9.04 2.29 1.53
C ILE A 124 -8.72 1.10 2.45
N ILE A 125 -8.24 0.00 1.87
CA ILE A 125 -7.89 -1.20 2.63
C ILE A 125 -6.72 -0.95 3.58
N HIS A 126 -5.69 -0.23 3.13
CA HIS A 126 -4.53 0.09 3.96
C HIS A 126 -4.92 0.93 5.18
N GLU A 127 -5.82 1.90 4.99
CA GLU A 127 -6.33 2.73 6.07
C GLU A 127 -7.17 1.91 7.08
N GLU A 128 -8.06 1.06 6.59
CA GLU A 128 -8.83 0.15 7.44
C GLU A 128 -7.92 -0.82 8.21
N MET A 129 -6.90 -1.40 7.56
CA MET A 129 -5.90 -2.25 8.21
C MET A 129 -5.14 -1.50 9.30
N ARG A 130 -4.72 -0.26 9.03
CA ARG A 130 -4.07 0.57 10.04
C ARG A 130 -4.98 0.78 11.24
N ASN A 131 -6.25 1.12 11.01
CA ASN A 131 -7.22 1.36 12.07
C ASN A 131 -7.50 0.10 12.91
N ASP A 132 -7.54 -1.08 12.30
CA ASP A 132 -7.66 -2.34 13.04
C ASP A 132 -6.45 -2.57 13.95
N ILE A 133 -5.23 -2.38 13.44
CA ILE A 133 -4.00 -2.51 14.23
C ILE A 133 -4.02 -1.54 15.43
N MET A 134 -4.35 -0.26 15.20
CA MET A 134 -4.39 0.75 16.26
C MET A 134 -5.44 0.47 17.33
N ARG A 135 -6.57 -0.15 16.97
CA ARG A 135 -7.61 -0.54 17.94
C ARG A 135 -7.20 -1.72 18.80
N THR A 136 -6.32 -2.57 18.29
CA THR A 136 -5.89 -3.78 18.99
C THR A 136 -4.63 -3.57 19.84
N LEU A 137 -3.75 -2.65 19.44
CA LEU A 137 -2.54 -2.34 20.21
C LEU A 137 -2.88 -1.62 21.52
N SER A 138 -2.37 -2.15 22.64
CA SER A 138 -2.32 -1.41 23.90
C SER A 138 -1.17 -0.39 23.89
N PRO A 139 -1.21 0.66 24.73
CA PRO A 139 -0.12 1.63 24.85
C PRO A 139 1.24 0.98 25.18
N GLU A 140 1.23 -0.12 25.92
CA GLU A 140 2.41 -0.91 26.26
C GLU A 140 2.97 -1.63 25.02
N ASP A 141 2.10 -2.25 24.20
CA ASP A 141 2.50 -2.94 22.97
C ASP A 141 3.13 -1.99 21.94
N ILE A 142 2.66 -0.74 21.87
CA ILE A 142 3.20 0.28 20.97
C ILE A 142 4.69 0.50 21.21
N ASN A 143 5.13 0.53 22.48
CA ASN A 143 6.52 0.79 22.82
C ASN A 143 7.45 -0.34 22.36
N GLU A 144 6.95 -1.56 22.32
CA GLU A 144 7.71 -2.74 21.89
C GLU A 144 7.75 -2.94 20.36
N LEU A 145 6.98 -2.17 19.59
CA LEU A 145 7.03 -2.27 18.13
C LEU A 145 8.40 -1.85 17.56
N LEU A 146 8.87 -2.61 16.57
CA LEU A 146 10.06 -2.25 15.79
C LEU A 146 9.91 -0.87 15.13
N PRO A 147 11.01 -0.10 14.97
CA PRO A 147 10.99 1.18 14.28
C PRO A 147 10.37 1.13 12.89
N ILE A 148 10.54 0.03 12.14
CA ILE A 148 9.95 -0.14 10.81
C ILE A 148 8.42 -0.27 10.86
N VAL A 149 7.90 -0.97 11.87
CA VAL A 149 6.46 -1.15 12.07
C VAL A 149 5.85 0.15 12.58
N LYS A 150 6.52 0.83 13.52
CA LYS A 150 6.17 2.18 13.97
C LYS A 150 6.12 3.17 12.80
N SER A 151 7.12 3.13 11.91
CA SER A 151 7.16 3.96 10.70
C SER A 151 6.02 3.64 9.73
N LEU A 152 5.72 2.36 9.48
CA LEU A 152 4.62 1.94 8.62
C LEU A 152 3.25 2.37 9.18
N LEU A 153 3.07 2.28 10.49
CA LEU A 153 1.84 2.64 11.19
C LEU A 153 1.74 4.14 11.51
N ARG A 154 2.83 4.90 11.31
CA ARG A 154 2.97 6.31 11.69
C ARG A 154 2.78 6.55 13.19
N ILE A 155 3.42 5.72 14.01
CA ILE A 155 3.46 5.87 15.47
C ILE A 155 4.81 6.48 15.86
N SER A 156 4.80 7.62 16.56
CA SER A 156 5.98 8.30 17.12
C SER A 156 6.44 7.68 18.42
#